data_AF-A0A7Z2PS90-F1
#
_entry.id   AF-A0A7Z2PS90-F1
#
_cell.length_a   1.000
_cell.length_b   1.000
_cell.length_c   1.000
_cell.angle_alpha   90.00
_cell.angle_beta   90.00
_cell.angle_gamma   90.00
#
_symmetry.space_group_name_H-M   'P 1'
#
loop_
_entity.id
_entity.type
_entity.pdbx_description
1 polymer ?
#
loop_
_entity_poly.entity_id
_entity_poly.type
_entity_poly.pdbx_seq_one_letter_code
_entity_poly.pdbx_strand_id
1 'polypeptide(L)'
;MRTEKAEIIQLVEQSHLPAKRTLDKPGIPRATFYRWYERYREGGSAALADHRSRPERVWNRIPDDVRAQIIHLALETPQLSPCELAVRFTDERKYFVSEASVYRLLKAHDLITSPA
;
A
#
# COMPACT_ATOMS: atom_id res chain seq x y z
N MET A 1 6.30 -11.24 -11.97
CA MET A 1 7.34 -10.71 -12.88
C MET A 1 8.34 -9.91 -12.06
N ARG A 2 9.47 -10.50 -11.66
CA ARG A 2 10.56 -9.83 -10.91
C ARG A 2 11.79 -9.57 -11.79
N THR A 3 11.71 -9.89 -13.08
CA THR A 3 12.87 -10.22 -13.92
C THR A 3 13.32 -9.07 -14.82
N GLU A 4 12.43 -8.12 -15.12
CA GLU A 4 12.69 -7.11 -16.16
C GLU A 4 13.85 -6.16 -15.80
N LYS A 5 13.88 -5.60 -14.58
CA LYS A 5 14.92 -4.61 -14.17
C LYS A 5 16.32 -5.21 -14.08
N ALA A 6 16.45 -6.46 -13.61
CA ALA A 6 17.74 -7.14 -13.47
C ALA A 6 18.32 -7.55 -14.83
N GLU A 7 17.47 -8.01 -15.75
CA GLU A 7 17.85 -8.32 -17.13
C GLU A 7 18.40 -7.08 -17.85
N ILE A 8 17.77 -5.91 -17.64
CA ILE A 8 18.24 -4.64 -18.21
C ILE A 8 19.62 -4.27 -17.66
N ILE A 9 19.88 -4.49 -16.37
CA ILE A 9 21.20 -4.22 -15.76
C ILE A 9 22.26 -5.15 -16.34
N GLN A 10 22.00 -6.45 -16.42
CA GLN A 10 22.93 -7.41 -17.05
C GLN A 10 23.19 -7.08 -18.52
N LEU A 11 22.16 -6.69 -19.27
CA LEU A 11 22.28 -6.28 -20.66
C LEU A 11 23.22 -5.07 -20.81
N VAL A 12 23.14 -4.10 -19.89
CA VAL A 12 24.03 -2.93 -19.90
C VAL A 12 25.45 -3.31 -19.49
N GLU A 13 25.65 -4.20 -18.52
CA GLU A 13 26.98 -4.65 -18.08
C GLU A 13 27.71 -5.49 -19.15
N GLN A 14 26.98 -6.33 -19.89
CA GLN A 14 27.54 -7.18 -20.95
C GLN A 14 27.73 -6.43 -22.29
N SER A 15 27.06 -5.29 -22.45
CA SER A 15 27.14 -4.50 -23.66
C SER A 15 28.43 -3.68 -23.69
N HIS A 16 29.16 -3.79 -24.79
CA HIS A 16 30.32 -2.95 -25.08
C HIS A 16 29.91 -1.57 -25.60
N LEU A 17 28.60 -1.33 -25.78
CA LEU A 17 28.05 -0.07 -26.25
C LEU A 17 27.78 0.88 -25.07
N PRO A 18 27.82 2.21 -25.30
CA PRO A 18 27.46 3.18 -24.28
C PRO A 18 26.05 2.93 -23.73
N ALA A 19 25.89 2.97 -22.40
CA ALA A 19 24.64 2.67 -21.70
C ALA A 19 23.42 3.40 -22.29
N LYS A 20 23.58 4.64 -22.78
CA LYS A 20 22.50 5.38 -23.47
C LYS A 20 21.89 4.57 -24.62
N ARG A 21 22.73 4.04 -25.52
CA ARG A 21 22.26 3.26 -26.68
C ARG A 21 21.63 1.93 -26.28
N THR A 22 22.13 1.32 -25.23
CA THR A 22 21.56 0.06 -24.70
C THR A 22 20.18 0.31 -24.07
N LEU A 23 19.98 1.46 -23.42
CA LEU A 23 18.72 1.86 -22.77
C LEU A 23 17.68 2.46 -23.74
N ASP A 24 18.11 2.98 -24.89
CA ASP A 24 17.21 3.51 -25.92
C ASP A 24 16.28 2.40 -26.46
N LYS A 25 16.78 1.16 -26.59
CA LYS A 25 15.99 0.00 -27.07
C LYS A 25 14.80 -0.35 -26.16
N PRO A 26 14.98 -0.51 -24.84
CA PRO A 26 13.87 -0.69 -23.91
C PRO A 26 13.13 0.61 -23.56
N GLY A 27 13.58 1.78 -24.05
CA GLY A 27 12.92 3.06 -23.81
C GLY A 27 13.06 3.59 -22.37
N ILE A 28 14.14 3.24 -21.67
CA ILE A 28 14.31 3.57 -20.25
C ILE A 28 15.12 4.86 -20.08
N PRO A 29 14.59 5.87 -19.37
CA PRO A 29 15.36 7.07 -19.06
C PRO A 29 16.61 6.74 -18.24
N ARG A 30 17.75 7.37 -18.57
CA ARG A 30 19.04 7.16 -17.87
C ARG A 30 18.93 7.35 -16.36
N ALA A 31 18.17 8.35 -15.91
CA ALA A 31 17.97 8.63 -14.49
C ALA A 31 17.31 7.44 -13.76
N THR A 32 16.31 6.82 -14.40
CA THR A 32 15.63 5.63 -13.87
C THR A 32 16.59 4.45 -13.78
N PHE A 33 17.38 4.22 -14.84
CA PHE A 33 18.39 3.16 -14.85
C PHE A 33 19.44 3.32 -13.75
N TYR A 34 20.06 4.49 -13.61
CA TYR A 34 21.11 4.68 -12.59
C TYR A 34 20.55 4.56 -11.17
N ARG A 35 19.29 4.96 -10.92
CA ARG A 35 18.62 4.74 -9.63
C ARG A 35 18.40 3.26 -9.32
N TRP A 36 18.12 2.43 -10.32
CA TRP A 36 18.06 0.98 -10.15
C TRP A 36 19.45 0.37 -9.97
N TYR A 37 20.43 0.83 -10.74
CA TYR A 37 21.80 0.37 -10.69
C TYR A 37 22.45 0.63 -9.32
N GLU A 38 22.22 1.80 -8.73
CA GLU A 38 22.67 2.13 -7.38
C GLU A 38 22.10 1.16 -6.34
N ARG A 39 20.79 0.91 -6.36
CA ARG A 39 20.14 -0.08 -5.48
C ARG A 39 20.65 -1.49 -5.69
N TYR A 40 20.90 -1.86 -6.94
CA TYR A 40 21.45 -3.17 -7.29
C TYR A 40 22.87 -3.34 -6.74
N ARG A 41 23.70 -2.28 -6.75
CA ARG A 41 25.03 -2.31 -6.15
C ARG A 41 24.99 -2.47 -4.62
N GLU A 42 23.98 -1.91 -3.97
CA GLU A 42 23.84 -1.95 -2.50
C GLU A 42 23.22 -3.24 -1.98
N GLY A 43 22.22 -3.80 -2.69
CA GLY A 43 21.43 -4.93 -2.20
C GLY A 43 21.07 -5.99 -3.24
N GLY A 44 21.76 -6.01 -4.38
CA GLY A 44 21.58 -6.99 -5.44
C GLY A 44 20.19 -6.96 -6.08
N SER A 45 19.79 -8.08 -6.68
CA SER A 45 18.48 -8.21 -7.34
C SER A 45 17.29 -8.05 -6.38
N ALA A 46 17.46 -8.38 -5.09
CA ALA A 46 16.43 -8.22 -4.08
C ALA A 46 16.05 -6.74 -3.86
N ALA A 47 17.02 -5.82 -3.93
CA ALA A 47 16.82 -4.39 -3.78
C ALA A 47 16.11 -3.71 -4.98
N LEU A 48 15.97 -4.43 -6.10
CA LEU A 48 15.21 -3.97 -7.28
C LEU A 48 13.70 -4.21 -7.15
N ALA A 49 13.28 -4.93 -6.11
CA ALA A 49 11.87 -5.13 -5.82
C ALA A 49 11.15 -3.79 -5.64
N ASP A 50 9.91 -3.71 -6.11
CA ASP A 50 9.10 -2.52 -5.89
C ASP A 50 8.83 -2.36 -4.39
N HIS A 51 9.42 -1.33 -3.80
CA HIS A 51 9.00 -0.83 -2.52
C HIS A 51 7.73 -0.01 -2.72
N ARG A 52 6.66 -0.35 -1.98
CA ARG A 52 5.45 0.47 -1.97
C ARG A 52 5.84 1.88 -1.54
N SER A 53 5.55 2.88 -2.37
CA SER A 53 5.76 4.29 -2.04
C SER A 53 4.89 4.80 -0.88
N ARG A 54 4.07 3.93 -0.28
CA ARG A 54 3.16 4.30 0.80
C ARG A 54 3.82 3.98 2.13
N PRO A 55 3.82 4.93 3.07
CA PRO A 55 4.33 4.68 4.41
C PRO A 55 3.59 3.49 5.04
N GLU A 56 4.33 2.55 5.63
CA GLU A 56 3.75 1.38 6.30
C GLU A 56 2.81 1.79 7.45
N ARG A 57 3.11 2.91 8.11
CA ARG A 57 2.27 3.54 9.12
C ARG A 57 1.89 4.95 8.70
N VAL A 58 0.59 5.15 8.48
CA VAL A 58 -0.03 6.47 8.45
C VAL A 58 -0.39 6.80 9.90
N TRP A 59 0.11 7.91 10.45
CA TRP A 59 -0.08 8.32 11.85
C TRP A 59 -1.56 8.33 12.30
N ASN A 60 -2.48 8.60 11.37
CA ASN A 60 -3.93 8.65 11.61
C ASN A 60 -4.65 7.33 11.32
N ARG A 61 -3.94 6.22 11.14
CA ARG A 61 -4.55 4.91 10.89
C ARG A 61 -5.00 4.31 12.23
N ILE A 62 -6.30 4.06 12.35
CA ILE A 62 -6.86 3.22 13.43
C ILE A 62 -6.12 1.88 13.45
N PRO A 63 -5.54 1.47 14.58
CA PRO A 63 -4.86 0.18 14.75
C PRO A 63 -5.73 -1.01 14.29
N ASP A 64 -5.11 -2.04 13.74
CA ASP A 64 -5.84 -3.14 13.09
C ASP A 64 -6.66 -3.97 14.11
N ASP A 65 -6.23 -4.04 15.36
CA ASP A 65 -6.97 -4.63 16.49
C ASP A 65 -8.24 -3.83 16.82
N VAL A 66 -8.16 -2.49 16.80
CA VAL A 66 -9.32 -1.62 17.00
C VAL A 66 -10.29 -1.73 15.83
N ARG A 67 -9.78 -1.82 14.59
CA ARG A 67 -10.61 -2.06 13.40
C ARG A 67 -11.38 -3.36 13.50
N ALA A 68 -10.72 -4.45 13.92
CA ALA A 68 -11.37 -5.74 14.09
C ALA A 68 -12.50 -5.69 15.13
N GLN A 69 -12.31 -4.95 16.23
CA GLN A 69 -13.36 -4.77 17.25
C GLN A 69 -14.56 -3.98 16.72
N ILE A 70 -14.35 -2.94 15.90
CA ILE A 70 -15.45 -2.18 15.28
C ILE A 70 -16.26 -3.09 14.35
N ILE A 71 -15.58 -3.91 13.55
CA ILE A 71 -16.24 -4.88 12.65
C ILE A 71 -17.04 -5.90 13.46
N HIS A 72 -16.45 -6.45 14.53
CA HIS A 72 -17.13 -7.40 15.40
C HIS A 72 -18.42 -6.81 15.98
N LEU A 73 -18.34 -5.59 16.52
CA LEU A 73 -19.52 -4.89 17.05
C LEU A 73 -20.57 -4.67 15.96
N ALA A 74 -20.17 -4.30 14.75
CA ALA A 74 -21.09 -4.14 13.62
C ALA A 74 -21.83 -5.44 13.27
N LEU A 75 -21.14 -6.59 13.34
CA LEU A 75 -21.72 -7.91 13.08
C LEU A 75 -22.68 -8.35 14.21
N GLU A 76 -22.38 -7.98 15.46
CA GLU A 76 -23.27 -8.24 16.60
C GLU A 76 -24.53 -7.34 16.59
N THR A 77 -24.42 -6.14 16.00
CA THR A 77 -25.49 -5.14 16.00
C THR A 77 -25.74 -4.57 14.60
N PRO A 78 -26.20 -5.38 13.63
CA PRO A 78 -26.39 -4.96 12.23
C PRO A 78 -27.44 -3.87 12.04
N GLN A 79 -28.31 -3.65 13.03
CA GLN A 79 -29.35 -2.63 13.03
C GLN A 79 -28.82 -1.22 13.32
N LEU A 80 -27.61 -1.07 13.85
CA LEU A 80 -27.05 0.24 14.19
C LEU A 80 -26.51 0.94 12.96
N SER A 81 -26.83 2.23 12.83
CA SER A 81 -26.19 3.10 11.86
C SER A 81 -24.70 3.31 12.17
N PRO A 82 -23.87 3.72 11.20
CA PRO A 82 -22.46 4.03 11.45
C PRO A 82 -22.23 5.07 12.56
N CYS A 83 -23.17 6.02 12.72
CA CYS A 83 -23.13 7.03 13.77
C CYS A 83 -23.36 6.40 15.15
N GLU A 84 -24.43 5.60 15.29
CA GLU A 84 -24.74 4.90 16.55
C GLU A 84 -23.64 3.91 16.93
N LEU A 85 -23.05 3.22 15.95
CA LEU A 85 -21.93 2.31 16.17
C LEU A 85 -20.69 3.05 16.68
N ALA A 86 -20.39 4.24 16.16
CA ALA A 86 -19.26 5.05 16.60
C ALA A 86 -19.42 5.54 18.06
N VAL A 87 -20.62 5.99 18.42
CA VAL A 87 -20.96 6.40 19.79
C VAL A 87 -20.82 5.21 20.73
N ARG A 88 -21.48 4.10 20.40
CA ARG A 88 -21.46 2.89 21.23
C ARG A 88 -20.04 2.34 21.42
N PHE A 89 -19.25 2.30 20.35
CA PHE A 89 -17.85 1.89 20.43
C PHE A 89 -17.03 2.80 21.35
N THR A 90 -17.22 4.12 21.25
CA THR A 90 -16.53 5.10 22.10
C THR A 90 -16.92 4.93 23.57
N ASP A 91 -18.19 4.66 23.85
CA ASP A 91 -18.69 4.46 25.21
C ASP A 91 -18.18 3.16 25.84
N GLU A 92 -18.22 2.05 25.11
CA GLU A 92 -17.83 0.71 25.58
C GLU A 92 -16.32 0.51 25.64
N ARG A 93 -15.56 1.04 24.67
CA ARG A 93 -14.11 0.81 24.54
C ARG A 93 -13.25 1.98 24.99
N LYS A 94 -13.86 3.12 25.33
CA LYS A 94 -13.16 4.38 25.68
C LYS A 94 -12.13 4.80 24.61
N TYR A 95 -12.38 4.41 23.36
CA TYR A 95 -11.55 4.73 22.21
C TYR A 95 -12.39 5.52 21.22
N PHE A 96 -12.00 6.77 20.98
CA PHE A 96 -12.72 7.65 20.07
C PHE A 96 -12.55 7.19 18.62
N VAL A 97 -13.68 6.96 17.94
CA VAL A 97 -13.73 6.79 16.49
C VAL A 97 -14.78 7.73 15.91
N SER A 98 -14.44 8.39 14.80
CA SER A 98 -15.43 9.19 14.08
C SER A 98 -16.37 8.29 13.27
N GLU A 99 -17.62 8.70 13.14
CA GLU A 99 -18.60 8.08 12.24
C GLU A 99 -18.02 7.85 10.85
N ALA A 100 -17.34 8.85 10.26
CA ALA A 100 -16.76 8.72 8.93
C ALA A 100 -15.68 7.63 8.84
N SER A 101 -14.97 7.34 9.93
CA SER A 101 -14.01 6.23 9.96
C SER A 101 -14.71 4.89 10.04
N VAL A 102 -15.78 4.80 10.84
CA VAL A 102 -16.65 3.62 10.93
C VAL A 102 -17.31 3.34 9.58
N TYR A 103 -17.94 4.33 8.96
CA TYR A 103 -18.55 4.22 7.63
C TYR A 103 -17.55 3.69 6.59
N ARG A 104 -16.35 4.28 6.50
CA ARG A 104 -15.33 3.81 5.55
C ARG A 104 -14.88 2.38 5.84
N LEU A 105 -14.79 2.00 7.10
CA LEU A 105 -14.44 0.64 7.50
C LEU A 105 -15.54 -0.34 7.09
N LEU A 106 -16.80 -0.06 7.43
CA LEU A 106 -17.93 -0.91 7.04
C LEU A 106 -18.06 -1.03 5.52
N LYS A 107 -17.88 0.07 4.78
CA LYS A 107 -17.90 0.08 3.31
C LYS A 107 -16.78 -0.76 2.71
N ALA A 108 -15.58 -0.69 3.26
CA ALA A 108 -14.44 -1.48 2.77
C ALA A 108 -14.59 -2.99 3.03
N HIS A 109 -15.50 -3.38 3.93
CA HIS A 109 -15.84 -4.76 4.26
C HIS A 109 -17.21 -5.19 3.69
N ASP A 110 -17.79 -4.38 2.77
CA ASP A 110 -19.10 -4.64 2.14
C ASP A 110 -20.27 -4.81 3.14
N LEU A 111 -20.14 -4.27 4.36
CA LEU A 111 -21.16 -4.36 5.42
C LEU A 111 -22.24 -3.29 5.32
N ILE A 112 -22.07 -2.31 4.42
CA ILE A 112 -23.08 -1.31 4.10
C ILE A 112 -23.20 -1.16 2.59
N THR A 113 -24.42 -1.30 2.08
CA THR A 113 -24.74 -0.97 0.69
C THR A 113 -24.99 0.53 0.62
N SER A 114 -24.06 1.30 0.07
CA SER A 114 -24.39 2.66 -0.37
C SER A 114 -25.39 2.54 -1.52
N PRO A 115 -26.52 3.28 -1.53
CA PRO A 115 -27.23 3.49 -2.78
C PRO A 115 -26.27 4.17 -3.76
N ALA A 116 -26.24 3.65 -4.99
CA ALA A 116 -25.46 4.20 -6.09
C ALA A 116 -25.88 5.63 -6.42
#